data_AF-A6WVF0-F1
#
_entry.id   AF-A6WVF0-F1
#
_cell.length_a   1.000
_cell.length_b   1.000
_cell.length_c   1.000
_cell.angle_alpha   90.00
_cell.angle_beta   90.00
_cell.angle_gamma   90.00
#
_symmetry.space_group_name_H-M   'P 1'
#
loop_
_entity.id
_entity.type
_entity.pdbx_description
1 polymer ?
#
loop_
_entity_poly.entity_id
_entity_poly.type
_entity_poly.pdbx_seq_one_letter_code
_entity_poly.pdbx_strand_id
1 'polypeptide(L)'
;MLETSSKNVDFSPKRISQDRTSMSDAELAADLLDELIGYRGVREPIKAMLDRAYDKLSKKSQKWTRRRVRAIFNKEANRIDNREIAEMEAVIAERKRHAEYKEETARIAQMAVAAQTNASRRYAPKQGRELI
;
A
#
# COMPACT_ATOMS: atom_id res chain seq x y z
N MET A 1 40.15 -4.12 43.61
CA MET A 1 40.04 -4.37 42.16
C MET A 1 38.55 -4.44 41.84
N LEU A 2 38.02 -3.48 41.07
CA LEU A 2 36.60 -3.43 40.70
C LEU A 2 36.37 -4.34 39.49
N GLU A 3 35.59 -5.41 39.66
CA GLU A 3 35.06 -6.18 38.54
C GLU A 3 33.71 -5.59 38.11
N THR A 4 33.69 -4.97 36.92
CA THR A 4 32.48 -4.49 36.27
C THR A 4 31.80 -5.67 35.55
N SER A 5 30.73 -6.19 36.15
CA SER A 5 29.87 -7.18 35.53
C SER A 5 29.16 -6.57 34.31
N SER A 6 29.64 -6.91 33.11
CA SER A 6 28.95 -6.59 31.84
C SER A 6 27.69 -7.43 31.75
N LYS A 7 26.54 -6.80 32.00
CA LYS A 7 25.23 -7.34 31.63
C LYS A 7 25.16 -7.37 30.11
N ASN A 8 25.39 -8.54 29.51
CA ASN A 8 24.96 -8.82 28.14
C ASN A 8 23.43 -8.70 28.12
N VAL A 9 22.94 -7.59 27.61
CA VAL A 9 21.53 -7.42 27.30
C VAL A 9 21.31 -8.15 25.99
N ASP A 10 20.86 -9.40 26.08
CA ASP A 10 20.32 -10.14 24.94
C ASP A 10 19.10 -9.38 24.42
N PHE A 11 19.35 -8.47 23.48
CA PHE A 11 18.30 -7.80 22.72
C PHE A 11 17.76 -8.81 21.70
N SER A 12 16.94 -9.75 22.18
CA SER A 12 16.17 -10.64 21.31
C SER A 12 15.02 -9.81 20.73
N PRO A 13 14.96 -9.53 19.41
CA PRO A 13 13.84 -8.83 18.81
C PRO A 13 12.67 -9.82 18.63
N LYS A 14 12.21 -10.42 19.74
CA LYS A 14 10.95 -11.16 19.78
C LYS A 14 9.86 -10.14 20.04
N ARG A 15 9.19 -9.67 18.98
CA ARG A 15 7.76 -9.23 18.99
C ARG A 15 7.21 -8.61 17.69
N ILE A 16 7.80 -8.87 16.52
CA ILE A 16 7.17 -8.49 15.22
C ILE A 16 7.18 -9.65 14.21
N SER A 17 8.06 -10.64 14.37
CA SER A 17 8.34 -11.68 13.37
C SER A 17 7.73 -13.06 13.67
N GLN A 18 6.94 -13.24 14.73
CA GLN A 18 6.53 -14.57 15.18
C GLN A 18 5.18 -15.08 14.62
N ASP A 19 4.33 -14.20 14.07
CA ASP A 19 3.11 -14.63 13.36
C ASP A 19 3.37 -14.98 11.88
N ARG A 20 4.53 -14.60 11.33
CA ARG A 20 4.93 -14.93 9.95
C ARG A 20 5.74 -16.22 9.83
N THR A 21 6.24 -16.77 10.94
CA THR A 21 7.12 -17.94 10.95
C THR A 21 6.42 -19.28 10.70
N SER A 22 5.08 -19.32 10.72
CA SER A 22 4.30 -20.53 10.44
C SER A 22 3.52 -20.48 9.12
N MET A 23 3.69 -19.42 8.33
CA MET A 23 2.94 -19.24 7.10
C MET A 23 3.70 -19.88 5.94
N SER A 24 3.02 -20.70 5.15
CA SER A 24 3.61 -21.24 3.92
C SER A 24 3.83 -20.13 2.90
N ASP A 25 4.84 -20.26 2.04
CA ASP A 25 5.10 -19.29 0.97
C ASP A 25 3.88 -19.06 0.06
N ALA A 26 3.04 -20.09 -0.10
CA ALA A 26 1.79 -20.01 -0.85
C ALA A 26 0.73 -19.13 -0.15
N GLU A 27 0.61 -19.24 1.16
CA GLU A 27 -0.29 -18.39 1.96
C GLU A 27 0.20 -16.95 1.98
N LEU A 28 1.50 -16.73 2.20
CA LEU A 28 2.11 -15.40 2.14
C LEU A 28 1.88 -14.75 0.77
N ALA A 29 2.06 -15.50 -0.32
CA ALA A 29 1.82 -15.01 -1.67
C ALA A 29 0.35 -14.66 -1.92
N ALA A 30 -0.59 -15.44 -1.39
CA ALA A 30 -2.02 -15.16 -1.49
C ALA A 30 -2.39 -13.86 -0.74
N ASP A 31 -1.87 -13.68 0.47
CA ASP A 31 -2.12 -12.48 1.27
C ASP A 31 -1.53 -11.22 0.61
N LEU A 32 -0.32 -11.32 0.06
CA LEU A 32 0.28 -10.24 -0.74
C LEU A 32 -0.56 -9.94 -1.98
N LEU A 33 -1.11 -10.97 -2.63
CA LEU A 33 -1.96 -10.77 -3.80
C LEU A 33 -3.26 -10.05 -3.43
N ASP A 34 -3.86 -10.36 -2.29
CA ASP A 34 -5.03 -9.66 -1.75
C ASP A 34 -4.70 -8.19 -1.42
N GLU A 35 -3.54 -7.90 -0.84
CA GLU A 35 -3.07 -6.51 -0.62
C GLU A 35 -2.84 -5.76 -1.96
N LEU A 36 -2.25 -6.44 -2.94
CA LEU A 36 -1.99 -5.89 -4.27
C LEU A 36 -3.28 -5.56 -5.02
N ILE A 37 -4.29 -6.40 -4.86
CA ILE A 37 -5.67 -6.16 -5.34
C ILE A 37 -6.25 -4.95 -4.58
N GLY A 38 -6.19 -4.96 -3.26
CA GLY A 38 -6.76 -3.94 -2.37
C GLY A 38 -8.28 -4.05 -2.25
N TYR A 39 -8.96 -2.94 -1.95
CA TYR A 39 -10.40 -2.95 -1.71
C TYR A 39 -11.20 -3.49 -2.91
N ARG A 40 -12.01 -4.52 -2.66
CA ARG A 40 -12.91 -5.12 -3.64
C ARG A 40 -14.18 -4.28 -3.77
N GLY A 41 -14.54 -3.91 -4.99
CA GLY A 41 -15.83 -3.24 -5.24
C GLY A 41 -17.02 -4.16 -4.92
N VAL A 42 -18.11 -3.60 -4.39
CA VAL A 42 -19.33 -4.35 -3.95
C VAL A 42 -19.89 -5.30 -5.01
N ARG A 43 -19.75 -4.95 -6.29
CA ARG A 43 -20.21 -5.77 -7.43
C ARG A 43 -19.09 -6.18 -8.37
N GLU A 44 -17.83 -6.09 -7.92
CA GLU A 44 -16.71 -6.39 -8.79
C GLU A 44 -16.57 -7.92 -9.02
N PRO A 45 -16.58 -8.37 -10.28
CA PRO A 45 -16.30 -9.77 -10.60
C PRO A 45 -14.86 -10.14 -10.23
N ILE A 46 -14.68 -11.35 -9.67
CA ILE A 46 -13.35 -11.89 -9.30
C ILE A 46 -12.40 -11.86 -10.50
N LYS A 47 -12.90 -12.13 -11.72
CA LYS A 47 -12.08 -12.09 -12.93
C LYS A 47 -11.46 -10.70 -13.17
N ALA A 48 -12.26 -9.64 -13.08
CA ALA A 48 -11.79 -8.27 -13.28
C ALA A 48 -10.73 -7.89 -12.23
N MET A 49 -10.95 -8.31 -11.00
CA MET A 49 -10.02 -8.14 -9.90
C MET A 49 -8.66 -8.81 -10.17
N LEU A 50 -8.66 -10.07 -10.61
CA LEU A 50 -7.44 -10.83 -10.94
C LEU A 50 -6.75 -10.30 -12.20
N ASP A 51 -7.50 -9.85 -13.21
CA ASP A 51 -6.93 -9.24 -14.42
C ASP A 51 -6.17 -7.94 -14.07
N ARG A 52 -6.69 -7.11 -13.16
CA ARG A 52 -5.95 -5.94 -12.66
C ARG A 52 -4.66 -6.31 -11.93
N ALA A 53 -4.68 -7.38 -11.14
CA ALA A 53 -3.49 -7.86 -10.44
C ALA A 53 -2.44 -8.34 -11.46
N TYR A 54 -2.86 -9.12 -12.46
CA TYR A 54 -2.02 -9.57 -13.56
C TYR A 54 -1.41 -8.41 -14.36
N ASP A 55 -2.19 -7.38 -14.70
CA ASP A 55 -1.70 -6.23 -15.47
C ASP A 55 -0.60 -5.44 -14.73
N LYS A 56 -0.61 -5.45 -13.39
CA LYS A 56 0.46 -4.84 -12.59
C LYS A 56 1.70 -5.73 -12.53
N LEU A 57 1.52 -7.02 -12.29
CA LEU A 57 2.61 -7.98 -12.12
C LEU A 57 3.35 -8.28 -13.43
N SER A 58 2.61 -8.37 -14.54
CA SER A 58 3.17 -8.57 -15.89
C SER A 58 4.15 -7.46 -16.31
N LYS A 59 3.99 -6.25 -15.78
CA LYS A 59 4.92 -5.13 -16.00
C LYS A 59 6.25 -5.31 -15.25
N LYS A 60 6.27 -6.09 -14.17
CA LYS A 60 7.51 -6.40 -13.44
C LYS A 60 8.26 -7.56 -14.08
N SER A 61 7.54 -8.57 -14.57
CA SER A 61 8.14 -9.76 -15.16
C SER A 61 7.17 -10.48 -16.09
N GLN A 62 7.67 -10.94 -17.23
CA GLN A 62 6.91 -11.73 -18.20
C GLN A 62 6.55 -13.15 -17.71
N LYS A 63 7.12 -13.59 -16.57
CA LYS A 63 6.80 -14.89 -15.96
C LYS A 63 5.38 -14.95 -15.39
N TRP A 64 4.82 -13.78 -15.07
CA TRP A 64 3.45 -13.70 -14.60
C TRP A 64 2.49 -14.06 -15.72
N THR A 65 1.57 -14.97 -15.43
CA THR A 65 0.46 -15.34 -16.32
C THR A 65 -0.85 -15.25 -15.55
N ARG A 66 -1.97 -15.06 -16.25
CA ARG A 66 -3.30 -15.08 -15.63
C ARG A 66 -3.55 -16.36 -14.83
N ARG A 67 -3.10 -17.51 -15.36
CA ARG A 67 -3.21 -18.80 -14.69
C ARG A 67 -2.41 -18.82 -13.39
N ARG A 68 -1.18 -18.29 -13.39
CA ARG A 68 -0.33 -18.22 -12.19
C ARG A 68 -0.96 -17.35 -11.10
N VAL A 69 -1.44 -16.16 -11.46
CA VAL A 69 -2.13 -15.25 -10.53
C VAL A 69 -3.36 -15.94 -9.91
N ARG A 70 -4.18 -16.62 -10.71
CA ARG A 70 -5.34 -17.37 -10.21
C ARG A 70 -4.95 -18.54 -9.30
N ALA A 71 -3.89 -19.28 -9.63
CA ALA A 71 -3.43 -20.39 -8.80
C ALA A 71 -2.93 -19.91 -7.43
N ILE A 72 -2.25 -18.76 -7.38
CA ILE A 72 -1.82 -18.15 -6.12
C ILE A 72 -3.03 -17.66 -5.32
N PHE A 73 -3.97 -16.96 -5.96
CA PHE A 73 -5.20 -16.48 -5.32
C PHE A 73 -6.01 -17.61 -4.67
N ASN A 74 -6.16 -18.73 -5.36
CA ASN A 74 -6.87 -19.90 -4.84
C ASN A 74 -6.03 -20.76 -3.86
N LYS A 75 -4.79 -20.37 -3.55
CA LYS A 75 -3.84 -21.15 -2.75
C LYS A 75 -3.56 -22.55 -3.32
N GLU A 76 -3.68 -22.71 -4.64
CA GLU A 76 -3.43 -23.95 -5.39
C GLU A 76 -1.96 -24.07 -5.87
N ALA A 77 -1.15 -23.05 -5.61
CA ALA A 77 0.24 -23.01 -6.06
C ALA A 77 1.17 -23.78 -5.10
N ASN A 78 1.67 -24.96 -5.54
CA ASN A 78 2.54 -25.82 -4.74
C ASN A 78 3.92 -25.21 -4.40
N ARG A 79 4.44 -24.35 -5.27
CA ARG A 79 5.73 -23.68 -5.08
C ARG A 79 5.60 -22.25 -5.53
N ILE A 80 6.11 -21.33 -4.72
CA ILE A 80 6.28 -19.92 -5.02
C ILE A 80 7.77 -19.62 -4.97
N ASP A 81 8.31 -18.98 -6.00
CA ASP A 81 9.69 -18.55 -5.98
C ASP A 81 9.81 -17.25 -5.18
N ASN A 82 10.88 -17.10 -4.39
CA ASN A 82 11.13 -15.89 -3.60
C ASN A 82 11.11 -14.61 -4.46
N ARG A 83 11.54 -14.71 -5.72
CA ARG A 83 11.46 -13.59 -6.68
C ARG A 83 10.02 -13.16 -6.98
N GLU A 84 9.07 -14.09 -7.05
CA GLU A 84 7.66 -13.75 -7.26
C GLU A 84 7.11 -12.97 -6.05
N ILE A 85 7.50 -13.37 -4.84
CA ILE A 85 7.16 -12.67 -3.59
C ILE A 85 7.72 -11.24 -3.60
N ALA A 86 9.02 -11.10 -3.89
CA ALA A 86 9.67 -9.79 -3.96
C ALA A 86 9.05 -8.89 -5.04
N GLU A 87 8.62 -9.45 -6.17
CA GLU A 87 7.92 -8.71 -7.23
C GLU A 87 6.54 -8.22 -6.75
N MET A 88 5.79 -9.03 -6.02
CA MET A 88 4.50 -8.63 -5.41
C MET A 88 4.70 -7.50 -4.38
N GLU A 89 5.67 -7.63 -3.49
CA GLU A 89 6.02 -6.60 -2.51
C GLU A 89 6.42 -5.29 -3.18
N ALA A 90 7.21 -5.35 -4.26
CA ALA A 90 7.63 -4.16 -5.00
C ALA A 90 6.43 -3.42 -5.62
N VAL A 91 5.44 -4.13 -6.17
CA VAL A 91 4.21 -3.51 -6.69
C VAL A 91 3.39 -2.86 -5.58
N ILE A 92 3.28 -3.52 -4.43
CA ILE A 92 2.56 -2.98 -3.26
C ILE A 92 3.24 -1.71 -2.76
N ALA A 93 4.57 -1.72 -2.62
CA ALA A 93 5.34 -0.57 -2.18
C ALA A 93 5.21 0.62 -3.14
N GLU A 94 5.25 0.38 -4.45
CA GLU A 94 5.03 1.42 -5.47
C GLU A 94 3.63 2.02 -5.37
N ARG A 95 2.60 1.20 -5.13
CA ARG A 95 1.23 1.66 -4.93
C ARG A 95 1.11 2.54 -3.69
N LYS A 96 1.74 2.16 -2.58
CA LYS A 96 1.75 2.94 -1.33
C LYS A 96 2.41 4.31 -1.53
N ARG A 97 3.60 4.34 -2.13
CA ARG A 97 4.31 5.59 -2.47
C ARG A 97 3.48 6.52 -3.37
N HIS A 98 2.79 5.95 -4.36
CA HIS A 98 1.95 6.74 -5.25
C HIS A 98 0.67 7.25 -4.56
N ALA A 99 0.13 6.51 -3.59
CA ALA A 99 -0.98 6.97 -2.76
C ALA A 99 -0.54 8.13 -1.85
N GLU A 100 0.60 7.99 -1.17
CA GLU A 100 1.19 9.04 -0.33
C GLU A 100 1.46 10.33 -1.13
N TYR A 101 2.04 10.19 -2.33
CA TYR A 101 2.27 11.34 -3.21
C TYR A 101 0.96 12.05 -3.61
N LYS A 102 -0.11 11.29 -3.87
CA LYS A 102 -1.43 11.85 -4.19
C LYS A 102 -2.06 12.57 -3.00
N GLU A 103 -1.92 12.02 -1.80
CA GLU A 103 -2.44 12.65 -0.59
C GLU A 103 -1.71 13.96 -0.28
N GLU A 104 -0.38 13.97 -0.39
CA GLU A 104 0.41 15.18 -0.16
C GLU A 104 0.12 16.27 -1.20
N THR A 105 0.03 15.90 -2.49
CA THR A 105 -0.34 16.85 -3.54
C THR A 105 -1.77 17.37 -3.38
N ALA A 106 -2.72 16.54 -2.97
CA ALA A 106 -4.09 16.97 -2.66
C ALA A 106 -4.12 17.94 -1.47
N ARG A 107 -3.32 17.69 -0.42
CA ARG A 107 -3.20 18.57 0.75
C ARG A 107 -2.66 19.94 0.37
N ILE A 108 -1.58 19.98 -0.43
CA ILE A 108 -0.99 21.23 -0.92
C ILE A 108 -2.00 21.99 -1.79
N ALA A 109 -2.71 21.30 -2.68
CA ALA A 109 -3.75 21.91 -3.52
C ALA A 109 -4.89 22.52 -2.68
N GLN A 110 -5.36 21.82 -1.64
CA GLN A 110 -6.38 22.34 -0.73
C GLN A 110 -5.91 23.59 0.03
N MET A 111 -4.66 23.62 0.50
CA MET A 111 -4.08 24.80 1.15
C MET A 111 -4.00 26.00 0.19
N ALA A 112 -3.61 25.77 -1.06
CA ALA A 112 -3.54 26.81 -2.09
C ALA A 112 -4.94 27.39 -2.40
N VAL A 113 -5.96 26.54 -2.54
CA VAL A 113 -7.36 26.97 -2.75
C VAL A 113 -7.89 27.75 -1.54
N ALA A 114 -7.61 27.29 -0.32
CA ALA A 114 -8.01 27.98 0.92
C ALA A 114 -7.32 29.36 1.06
N ALA A 115 -6.06 29.48 0.64
CA ALA A 115 -5.34 30.75 0.65
C ALA A 115 -5.93 31.74 -0.38
N GLN A 116 -6.26 31.30 -1.58
CA GLN A 116 -6.87 32.13 -2.62
C GLN A 116 -8.27 32.61 -2.24
N THR A 117 -9.11 31.73 -1.69
CA THR A 117 -10.46 32.08 -1.23
C THR A 117 -10.44 33.09 -0.06
N ASN A 118 -9.49 32.95 0.87
CA ASN A 118 -9.29 33.92 1.94
C ASN A 118 -8.77 35.28 1.45
N ALA A 119 -7.89 35.30 0.44
CA ALA A 119 -7.43 36.53 -0.19
C ALA A 119 -8.61 37.26 -0.88
N SER A 120 -9.43 36.54 -1.66
CA SER A 120 -10.60 37.12 -2.32
C SER A 120 -11.65 37.66 -1.34
N ARG A 121 -11.85 37.01 -0.18
CA ARG A 121 -12.73 37.54 0.89
C ARG A 121 -12.21 38.81 1.53
N ARG A 122 -10.89 38.97 1.68
CA ARG A 122 -10.27 40.16 2.28
C ARG A 122 -10.35 41.40 1.38
N TYR A 123 -10.45 41.20 0.07
CA TYR A 123 -10.54 42.28 -0.93
C TYR A 123 -11.95 42.47 -1.51
N ALA A 124 -12.96 41.74 -1.03
CA ALA A 124 -14.34 41.97 -1.44
C ALA A 124 -14.81 43.36 -0.95
N PRO A 125 -15.21 44.28 -1.85
CA PRO A 125 -15.71 45.58 -1.44
C PRO A 125 -16.98 45.38 -0.60
N LYS A 126 -17.00 45.97 0.60
CA LYS A 126 -18.21 46.04 1.44
C LYS A 126 -19.26 46.86 0.68
N GLN A 127 -20.10 46.22 -0.12
CA GLN A 127 -21.23 46.90 -0.74
C GLN A 127 -22.23 47.29 0.35
N GLY A 128 -22.53 48.58 0.34
CA GLY A 128 -23.49 49.36 1.13
C GLY A 128 -24.49 48.58 1.98
N ARG A 129 -24.34 48.71 3.30
CA ARG A 129 -25.48 48.67 4.22
C ARG A 129 -26.05 50.08 4.24
N GLU A 130 -26.90 50.40 3.27
CA GLU A 130 -27.70 51.63 3.32
C GLU A 130 -28.69 51.53 4.48
N LEU A 131 -28.71 52.60 5.26
CA LEU A 131 -29.58 52.87 6.39
C LEU A 131 -30.98 53.21 5.85
N ILE A 132 -32.00 52.53 6.37
CA ILE A 132 -33.39 53.02 6.41
C ILE A 132 -33.85 52.90 7.85
#